data_AF-A0A7X6YZX5-F1
#
_entry.id   AF-A0A7X6YZX5-F1
#
_cell.length_a   1.000
_cell.length_b   1.000
_cell.length_c   1.000
_cell.angle_alpha   90.00
_cell.angle_beta   90.00
_cell.angle_gamma   90.00
#
_symmetry.space_group_name_H-M   'P 1'
#
loop_
_entity.id
_entity.type
_entity.pdbx_description
1 polymer ?
#
loop_
_entity_poly.entity_id
_entity_poly.type
_entity_poly.pdbx_seq_one_letter_code
_entity_poly.pdbx_strand_id
1 'polypeptide(L)'
;KYTEMFLKEKLRSRGLRKASYELSQKGISKELVAGVSEEINTYDIEEESCRAHGVKKYEQLNKKETDPYKLKNKLFTFLSSKGYDYDLVNSIMGEILTSKKD
;
A
#
# COMPACT_ATOMS: atom_id res chain seq x y z
N LYS A 1 -21.59 7.20 -3.24
CA LYS A 1 -21.36 6.94 -4.70
C LYS A 1 -20.00 7.43 -5.20
N TYR A 2 -19.67 8.75 -5.21
CA TYR A 2 -18.35 9.20 -5.71
C TYR A 2 -17.16 8.68 -4.89
N THR A 3 -17.16 8.89 -3.57
CA THR A 3 -16.08 8.49 -2.66
C THR A 3 -15.78 7.00 -2.73
N GLU A 4 -16.82 6.18 -2.69
CA GLU A 4 -16.73 4.72 -2.76
C GLU A 4 -16.07 4.23 -4.05
N MET A 5 -16.55 4.73 -5.21
CA MET A 5 -16.00 4.40 -6.51
C MET A 5 -14.53 4.83 -6.62
N PHE A 6 -14.22 6.03 -6.12
CA PHE A 6 -12.86 6.55 -6.09
C PHE A 6 -11.93 5.65 -5.26
N LEU A 7 -12.35 5.25 -4.04
CA LEU A 7 -11.57 4.34 -3.20
C LEU A 7 -11.36 2.99 -3.91
N LYS A 8 -12.43 2.34 -4.39
CA LYS A 8 -12.33 1.06 -5.12
C LYS A 8 -11.36 1.14 -6.30
N GLU A 9 -11.35 2.25 -7.05
CA GLU A 9 -10.41 2.44 -8.15
C GLU A 9 -8.97 2.64 -7.65
N LYS A 10 -8.74 3.59 -6.74
CA LYS A 10 -7.39 3.99 -6.34
C LYS A 10 -6.68 2.92 -5.53
N LEU A 11 -7.39 2.22 -4.65
CA LEU A 11 -6.82 1.22 -3.75
C LEU A 11 -6.16 0.05 -4.48
N ARG A 12 -6.49 -0.19 -5.75
CA ARG A 12 -5.77 -1.17 -6.60
C ARG A 12 -4.33 -0.76 -6.94
N SER A 13 -3.92 0.47 -6.62
CA SER A 13 -2.63 1.03 -7.02
C SER A 13 -1.86 1.77 -5.91
N ARG A 14 -2.52 2.10 -4.80
CA ARG A 14 -2.00 2.93 -3.71
C ARG A 14 -2.79 2.65 -2.43
N GLY A 15 -2.22 2.94 -1.27
CA GLY A 15 -2.93 2.73 0.00
C GLY A 15 -3.92 3.82 0.35
N LEU A 16 -4.77 3.54 1.34
CA LEU A 16 -5.88 4.38 1.78
C LEU A 16 -5.40 5.75 2.24
N ARG A 17 -4.24 5.85 2.91
CA ARG A 17 -3.73 7.17 3.36
C ARG A 17 -3.57 8.14 2.19
N LYS A 18 -3.09 7.65 1.05
CA LYS A 18 -2.91 8.46 -0.16
C LYS A 18 -4.24 8.74 -0.86
N ALA A 19 -5.11 7.74 -0.96
CA ALA A 19 -6.44 7.92 -1.54
C ALA A 19 -7.30 8.92 -0.72
N SER A 20 -7.27 8.82 0.61
CA SER A 20 -7.93 9.74 1.55
C SER A 20 -7.36 11.15 1.45
N TYR A 21 -6.03 11.30 1.30
CA TYR A 21 -5.44 12.60 1.04
C TYR A 21 -5.95 13.20 -0.28
N GLU A 22 -5.99 12.42 -1.37
CA GLU A 22 -6.53 12.87 -2.66
C GLU A 22 -8.01 13.28 -2.58
N LEU A 23 -8.81 12.59 -1.79
CA LEU A 23 -10.21 12.94 -1.51
C LEU A 23 -10.32 14.24 -0.69
N SER A 24 -9.43 14.45 0.28
CA SER A 24 -9.40 15.69 1.06
C SER A 24 -9.10 16.92 0.19
N GLN A 25 -8.20 16.78 -0.79
CA GLN A 25 -7.90 17.83 -1.77
C GLN A 25 -9.10 18.14 -2.68
N LYS A 26 -10.07 17.23 -2.76
CA LYS A 26 -11.34 17.41 -3.50
C LYS A 26 -12.47 17.93 -2.62
N GLY A 27 -12.19 18.33 -1.37
CA GLY A 27 -13.18 18.85 -0.44
C GLY A 27 -14.04 17.79 0.25
N ILE A 28 -13.66 16.51 0.18
CA ILE A 28 -14.38 15.43 0.87
C ILE A 28 -13.88 15.35 2.32
N SER A 29 -14.81 15.39 3.27
CA SER A 29 -14.48 15.38 4.70
C SER A 29 -13.90 14.04 5.15
N LYS A 30 -13.06 14.06 6.18
CA LYS A 30 -12.40 12.86 6.71
C LYS A 30 -13.41 11.85 7.26
N GLU A 31 -14.49 12.35 7.85
CA GLU A 31 -15.58 11.55 8.43
C GLU A 31 -16.31 10.75 7.35
N LEU A 32 -16.60 11.40 6.20
CA LEU A 32 -17.22 10.72 5.07
C LEU A 32 -16.29 9.66 4.47
N VAL A 33 -14.99 9.95 4.36
CA VAL A 33 -14.03 8.95 3.87
C VAL A 33 -13.93 7.76 4.82
N ALA A 34 -13.85 8.01 6.12
CA ALA A 34 -13.77 6.97 7.14
C ALA A 34 -14.99 6.03 7.11
N GLY A 35 -16.20 6.59 7.11
CA GLY A 35 -17.43 5.80 7.05
C GLY A 35 -17.54 4.97 5.77
N VAL A 36 -17.19 5.54 4.62
CA VAL A 36 -17.19 4.79 3.35
C VAL A 36 -16.09 3.73 3.31
N SER A 37 -14.90 4.00 3.86
CA SER A 37 -13.82 3.01 3.90
C SER A 37 -14.16 1.81 4.79
N GLU A 38 -14.87 2.03 5.89
CA GLU A 38 -15.37 0.98 6.77
C GLU A 38 -16.48 0.17 6.07
N GLU A 39 -17.43 0.84 5.42
CA GLU A 39 -18.54 0.20 4.69
C GLU A 39 -18.06 -0.75 3.58
N ILE A 40 -17.00 -0.38 2.84
CA ILE A 40 -16.47 -1.22 1.75
C ILE A 40 -15.35 -2.17 2.15
N ASN A 41 -14.97 -2.22 3.43
CA ASN A 41 -13.86 -3.01 3.95
C ASN A 41 -12.59 -2.90 3.08
N THR A 42 -11.94 -1.74 3.08
CA THR A 42 -10.81 -1.45 2.17
C THR A 42 -9.58 -2.33 2.34
N TYR A 43 -9.47 -3.03 3.47
CA TYR A 43 -8.27 -3.77 3.86
C TYR A 43 -7.86 -4.81 2.81
N ASP A 44 -8.78 -5.65 2.33
CA ASP A 44 -8.46 -6.73 1.39
C ASP A 44 -7.88 -6.18 0.06
N ILE A 45 -8.43 -5.06 -0.42
CA ILE A 45 -7.98 -4.41 -1.66
C ILE A 45 -6.58 -3.80 -1.47
N GLU A 46 -6.34 -3.20 -0.30
CA GLU A 46 -5.03 -2.65 0.04
C GLU A 46 -3.97 -3.73 0.19
N GLU A 47 -4.31 -4.83 0.85
CA GLU A 47 -3.41 -5.95 1.04
C GLU A 47 -2.99 -6.56 -0.29
N GLU A 48 -3.94 -6.86 -1.18
CA GLU A 48 -3.68 -7.43 -2.51
C GLU A 48 -2.75 -6.52 -3.32
N SER A 49 -3.07 -5.22 -3.39
CA SER A 49 -2.27 -4.27 -4.17
C SER A 49 -0.89 -4.03 -3.56
N CYS A 50 -0.78 -3.96 -2.23
CA CYS A 50 0.49 -3.80 -1.50
C CYS A 50 1.40 -5.00 -1.78
N ARG A 51 0.87 -6.22 -1.65
CA ARG A 51 1.56 -7.48 -1.94
C ARG A 51 2.06 -7.52 -3.38
N ALA A 52 1.18 -7.29 -4.36
CA ALA A 52 1.53 -7.31 -5.78
C ALA A 52 2.62 -6.29 -6.13
N HIS A 53 2.51 -5.06 -5.59
CA HIS A 53 3.51 -4.02 -5.80
C HIS A 53 4.82 -4.30 -5.06
N GLY A 54 4.75 -4.86 -3.86
CA GLY A 54 5.89 -5.24 -3.03
C GLY A 54 6.74 -6.30 -3.72
N VAL A 55 6.13 -7.41 -4.16
CA VAL A 55 6.81 -8.50 -4.88
C VAL A 55 7.49 -7.96 -6.13
N LYS A 56 6.74 -7.25 -6.98
CA LYS A 56 7.29 -6.69 -8.23
C LYS A 56 8.46 -5.72 -7.96
N LYS A 57 8.37 -4.90 -6.91
CA LYS A 57 9.45 -3.97 -6.58
C LYS A 57 10.66 -4.69 -6.02
N TYR A 58 10.44 -5.68 -5.15
CA TYR A 58 11.49 -6.51 -4.59
C TYR A 58 12.29 -7.21 -5.70
N GLU A 59 11.64 -7.84 -6.66
CA GLU A 59 12.31 -8.50 -7.81
C GLU A 59 13.20 -7.55 -8.61
N GLN A 60 12.83 -6.27 -8.72
CA GLN A 60 13.63 -5.26 -9.40
C GLN A 60 14.84 -4.82 -8.55
N LEU A 61 14.65 -4.70 -7.24
CA LEU A 61 15.68 -4.25 -6.31
C LEU A 61 16.70 -5.35 -6.01
N ASN A 62 16.25 -6.60 -5.82
CA ASN A 62 17.08 -7.74 -5.44
C ASN A 62 18.13 -8.09 -6.51
N LYS A 63 17.90 -7.69 -7.76
CA LYS A 63 18.86 -7.86 -8.86
C LYS A 63 20.01 -6.83 -8.84
N LYS A 64 19.86 -5.73 -8.08
CA LYS A 64 20.73 -4.55 -8.15
C LYS A 64 21.33 -4.14 -6.81
N GLU A 65 20.65 -4.45 -5.72
CA GLU A 65 21.07 -4.09 -4.36
C GLU A 65 21.52 -5.34 -3.63
N THR A 66 22.81 -5.38 -3.29
CA THR A 66 23.44 -6.50 -2.58
C THR A 66 23.39 -6.34 -1.06
N ASP A 67 23.20 -5.11 -0.57
CA ASP A 67 23.08 -4.82 0.86
C ASP A 67 21.63 -5.08 1.31
N PRO A 68 21.38 -6.09 2.17
CA PRO A 68 20.03 -6.45 2.60
C PRO A 68 19.32 -5.34 3.36
N TYR A 69 20.06 -4.50 4.10
CA TYR A 69 19.51 -3.39 4.85
C TYR A 69 19.03 -2.29 3.89
N LYS A 70 19.84 -1.96 2.87
CA LYS A 70 19.42 -1.01 1.83
C LYS A 70 18.27 -1.54 0.99
N LEU A 71 18.26 -2.82 0.67
CA LEU A 71 17.16 -3.49 -0.04
C LEU A 71 15.84 -3.32 0.72
N LYS A 72 15.84 -3.67 2.01
CA LYS A 72 14.70 -3.53 2.93
C LYS A 72 14.22 -2.09 2.98
N ASN A 73 15.12 -1.13 3.20
CA ASN A 73 14.77 0.28 3.31
C ASN A 73 14.19 0.85 2.00
N LYS A 74 14.75 0.46 0.84
CA LYS A 74 14.23 0.87 -0.47
C LYS A 74 12.83 0.32 -0.73
N LEU A 75 12.57 -0.93 -0.36
CA LEU A 75 11.25 -1.54 -0.48
C LEU A 75 10.23 -0.88 0.46
N PHE A 76 10.60 -0.70 1.73
CA PHE A 76 9.77 -0.01 2.72
C PHE A 76 9.40 1.41 2.27
N THR A 77 10.39 2.19 1.82
CA THR A 77 10.20 3.56 1.35
C THR A 77 9.27 3.59 0.14
N PHE A 78 9.44 2.65 -0.80
CA PHE A 78 8.57 2.55 -1.97
C PHE A 78 7.11 2.30 -1.57
N LEU A 79 6.83 1.31 -0.72
CA LEU A 79 5.47 1.00 -0.29
C LEU A 79 4.87 2.12 0.57
N SER A 80 5.64 2.70 1.49
CA SER A 80 5.22 3.84 2.29
C SER A 80 4.87 5.06 1.42
N SER A 81 5.64 5.34 0.35
CA SER A 81 5.36 6.44 -0.58
C SER A 81 4.10 6.23 -1.44
N LYS A 82 3.64 4.98 -1.55
CA LYS A 82 2.34 4.61 -2.14
C LYS A 82 1.19 4.87 -1.17
N GLY A 83 1.46 5.15 0.10
CA GLY A 83 0.45 5.48 1.11
C GLY A 83 -0.21 4.27 1.77
N TYR A 84 0.42 3.10 1.71
CA TYR A 84 0.03 1.96 2.53
C TYR A 84 0.36 2.23 3.99
N ASP A 85 -0.44 1.67 4.89
CA ASP A 85 -0.19 1.82 6.32
C ASP A 85 1.05 1.05 6.77
N TYR A 86 1.69 1.53 7.83
CA TYR A 86 2.93 0.98 8.38
C TYR A 86 2.80 -0.51 8.71
N ASP A 87 1.72 -0.90 9.38
CA ASP A 87 1.55 -2.29 9.83
C ASP A 87 1.38 -3.23 8.64
N LEU A 88 0.59 -2.82 7.66
CA LEU A 88 0.42 -3.55 6.40
C LEU A 88 1.75 -3.69 5.65
N VAL A 89 2.53 -2.60 5.54
CA VAL A 89 3.83 -2.64 4.88
C VAL A 89 4.78 -3.62 5.58
N ASN A 90 4.86 -3.60 6.91
CA ASN A 90 5.74 -4.52 7.64
C ASN A 90 5.32 -5.97 7.49
N SER A 91 4.01 -6.26 7.54
CA SER A 91 3.47 -7.60 7.34
C SER A 91 3.89 -8.16 5.98
N ILE A 92 3.56 -7.43 4.90
CA ILE A 92 3.88 -7.82 3.52
C ILE A 92 5.39 -7.93 3.29
N MET A 93 6.19 -7.02 3.86
CA MET A 93 7.64 -7.13 3.78
C MET A 93 8.19 -8.35 4.49
N GLY A 94 7.62 -8.72 5.65
CA GLY A 94 7.95 -9.94 6.37
C GLY A 94 7.79 -11.15 5.46
N GLU A 95 6.61 -11.31 4.86
CA GLU A 95 6.31 -12.40 3.94
C GLU A 95 7.23 -12.44 2.71
N ILE A 96 7.48 -11.30 2.06
CA ILE A 96 8.33 -11.22 0.87
C ILE A 96 9.77 -11.64 1.19
N LEU A 97 10.29 -11.19 2.34
CA LEU A 97 11.67 -11.43 2.74
C LEU A 97 11.88 -12.82 3.35
N THR A 98 10.84 -13.46 3.91
CA THR A 98 10.92 -14.85 4.40
C THR A 98 10.70 -15.86 3.30
N SER A 99 9.79 -15.63 2.34
CA SER A 99 9.45 -16.57 1.26
C SER A 99 10.60 -16.85 0.26
N LYS A 100 11.76 -16.23 0.46
CA LYS A 100 12.98 -16.43 -0.34
C LYS A 100 14.21 -16.86 0.50
N LYS A 101 14.03 -17.12 1.79
CA LYS A 101 15.08 -17.71 2.64
C LYS A 101 15.17 -19.23 2.52
N ASP A 102 14.21 -19.87 1.84
CA ASP A 102 14.19 -21.30 1.54
C ASP A 102 14.64 -21.60 0.10
#